data_AF-A0A3N5L3U7-F1
#
_entry.id   AF-A0A3N5L3U7-F1
#
_cell.length_a   1.000
_cell.length_b   1.000
_cell.length_c   1.000
_cell.angle_alpha   90.00
_cell.angle_beta   90.00
_cell.angle_gamma   90.00
#
_symmetry.space_group_name_H-M   'P 1'
#
loop_
_entity.id
_entity.type
_entity.pdbx_description
1 polymer ?
#
loop_
_entity_poly.entity_id
_entity_poly.type
_entity_poly.pdbx_seq_one_letter_code
_entity_poly.pdbx_strand_id
1 'polypeptide(L)'
;MIKKNIFILVIFLFCLLLITCGKKNDVEKITAKDTSKTIQTKDTIQQNKPIEQKQDHSDFKIFWADFKKAVNAGDKEGVLKMTTIPFEDRYQDVYNKAKSLTSKSPQKFLENYDKIFNNDVINTINLDLYRGYSKEIADDENGPGQDIIDKDDYLLMVQSKGGEPLLSMGLVFVKKDGKYKLAYIPYVE
;
A
#
# COMPACT_ATOMS: atom_id res chain seq x y z
N MET A 1 -7.21 -47.31 -40.69
CA MET A 1 -7.48 -47.77 -39.31
C MET A 1 -8.48 -46.81 -38.66
N ILE A 2 -9.55 -47.38 -38.11
CA ILE A 2 -10.74 -46.79 -37.47
C ILE A 2 -10.43 -46.75 -35.94
N LYS A 3 -10.73 -45.74 -35.09
CA LYS A 3 -12.01 -45.35 -34.41
C LYS A 3 -11.67 -44.13 -33.51
N LYS A 4 -12.43 -43.01 -33.48
CA LYS A 4 -13.73 -42.71 -32.83
C LYS A 4 -13.73 -42.78 -31.29
N ASN A 5 -14.02 -41.64 -30.63
CA ASN A 5 -15.07 -41.40 -29.59
C ASN A 5 -14.74 -40.11 -28.81
N ILE A 6 -15.49 -39.00 -28.93
CA ILE A 6 -16.84 -38.73 -28.39
C ILE A 6 -16.85 -38.73 -26.85
N PHE A 7 -16.90 -37.54 -26.24
CA PHE A 7 -17.60 -37.33 -24.98
C PHE A 7 -18.35 -36.00 -25.07
N ILE A 8 -19.68 -36.13 -25.14
CA ILE A 8 -20.72 -35.13 -25.32
C ILE A 8 -21.48 -35.04 -23.99
N LEU A 9 -21.89 -33.81 -23.63
CA LEU A 9 -23.03 -33.42 -22.76
C LEU A 9 -23.24 -34.12 -21.42
N VAL A 10 -23.52 -33.33 -20.38
CA VAL A 10 -24.78 -33.21 -19.60
C VAL A 10 -24.34 -32.34 -18.41
N ILE A 11 -24.79 -31.10 -18.23
CA ILE A 11 -25.95 -30.75 -17.40
C ILE A 11 -26.33 -29.31 -17.77
N PHE A 12 -27.41 -29.20 -18.56
CA PHE A 12 -28.15 -27.99 -18.84
C PHE A 12 -29.60 -28.28 -18.43
N LEU A 13 -29.89 -28.25 -17.12
CA LEU A 13 -31.27 -28.31 -16.63
C LEU A 13 -31.32 -27.95 -15.15
N PHE A 14 -31.64 -26.70 -14.81
CA PHE A 14 -32.61 -26.44 -13.76
C PHE A 14 -33.26 -25.07 -13.96
N CYS A 15 -34.45 -25.15 -14.55
CA CYS A 15 -35.61 -24.31 -14.30
C CYS A 15 -35.45 -22.79 -14.27
N LEU A 16 -35.76 -22.20 -15.42
CA LEU A 16 -36.83 -21.20 -15.51
C LEU A 16 -37.96 -21.49 -14.50
N LEU A 17 -38.24 -20.56 -13.60
CA LEU A 17 -39.58 -20.31 -13.10
C LEU A 17 -39.80 -18.80 -13.09
N LEU A 18 -40.56 -18.40 -14.12
CA LEU A 18 -41.25 -17.14 -14.26
C LEU A 18 -42.16 -16.93 -13.03
N ILE A 19 -42.39 -15.67 -12.63
CA ILE A 19 -43.72 -15.04 -12.69
C ILE A 19 -43.58 -13.55 -12.34
N THR A 20 -44.05 -12.76 -13.30
CA THR A 20 -44.36 -11.34 -13.31
C THR A 20 -45.43 -10.95 -12.28
N CYS A 21 -45.34 -9.75 -11.69
CA CYS A 21 -46.49 -8.84 -11.64
C CYS A 21 -46.06 -7.42 -11.22
N GLY A 22 -46.34 -6.44 -12.08
CA GLY A 22 -46.33 -5.04 -11.71
C GLY A 22 -47.64 -4.62 -11.02
N LYS A 23 -47.55 -3.61 -10.16
CA LYS A 23 -48.65 -2.66 -9.92
C LYS A 23 -48.07 -1.34 -9.39
N LYS A 24 -48.33 -0.27 -10.14
CA LYS A 24 -48.32 1.13 -9.68
C LYS A 24 -49.61 1.41 -8.90
N ASN A 25 -49.62 2.58 -8.24
CA ASN A 25 -50.75 3.30 -7.62
C ASN A 25 -50.77 3.10 -6.08
N ASP A 26 -50.93 4.10 -5.21
CA ASP A 26 -51.37 5.49 -5.36
C ASP A 26 -50.75 6.40 -4.29
N VAL A 27 -50.72 7.69 -4.61
CA VAL A 27 -50.61 8.80 -3.68
C VAL A 27 -51.83 8.80 -2.76
N GLU A 28 -51.64 8.73 -1.45
CA GLU A 28 -52.66 9.15 -0.49
C GLU A 28 -52.10 10.20 0.46
N LYS A 29 -52.68 11.39 0.32
CA LYS A 29 -52.51 12.56 1.14
C LYS A 29 -53.54 12.43 2.26
N ILE A 30 -53.11 12.22 3.51
CA ILE A 30 -53.98 12.40 4.66
C ILE A 30 -53.47 13.56 5.52
N THR A 31 -54.37 14.52 5.59
CA THR A 31 -54.39 15.77 6.34
C THR A 31 -54.37 15.56 7.86
N ALA A 32 -53.81 16.55 8.54
CA ALA A 32 -53.70 16.70 9.98
C ALA A 32 -55.03 16.59 10.76
N LYS A 33 -54.96 16.00 11.96
CA LYS A 33 -55.56 16.59 13.18
C LYS A 33 -54.98 15.97 14.46
N ASP A 34 -54.63 16.87 15.37
CA ASP A 34 -54.30 16.75 16.80
C ASP A 34 -54.53 15.40 17.51
N THR A 35 -53.53 14.97 18.28
CA THR A 35 -53.62 14.91 19.74
C THR A 35 -52.22 14.78 20.35
N SER A 36 -51.85 15.75 21.19
CA SER A 36 -50.65 15.76 22.02
C SER A 36 -50.52 14.49 22.87
N LYS A 37 -49.37 13.83 22.80
CA LYS A 37 -48.77 13.14 23.96
C LYS A 37 -47.25 13.21 23.86
N THR A 38 -46.69 13.95 24.82
CA THR A 38 -45.28 14.11 25.11
C THR A 38 -44.60 12.75 25.26
N ILE A 39 -43.63 12.45 24.39
CA ILE A 39 -42.56 11.49 24.67
C ILE A 39 -41.25 12.20 24.33
N GLN A 40 -40.51 12.59 25.37
CA GLN A 40 -39.10 12.92 25.26
C GLN A 40 -38.34 11.61 25.03
N THR A 41 -37.71 11.46 23.87
CA THR A 41 -36.55 10.57 23.74
C THR A 41 -35.51 11.27 22.89
N LYS A 42 -34.46 11.69 23.60
CA LYS A 42 -33.18 12.24 23.19
C LYS A 42 -32.73 11.80 21.80
N ASP A 43 -32.46 12.80 20.97
CA ASP A 43 -31.50 12.74 19.89
C ASP A 43 -30.18 12.13 20.37
N THR A 44 -29.76 11.04 19.74
CA THR A 44 -28.34 10.75 19.51
C THR A 44 -28.24 9.95 18.23
N ILE A 45 -28.14 10.67 17.11
CA ILE A 45 -27.55 10.13 15.89
C ILE A 45 -26.09 9.85 16.25
N GLN A 46 -25.76 8.57 16.46
CA GLN A 46 -24.37 8.15 16.51
C GLN A 46 -23.77 8.36 15.12
N GLN A 47 -23.04 9.48 14.97
CA GLN A 47 -22.03 9.60 13.95
C GLN A 47 -21.01 8.47 14.18
N ASN A 48 -21.10 7.43 13.36
CA ASN A 48 -19.99 6.49 13.20
C ASN A 48 -18.83 7.23 12.51
N LYS A 49 -18.10 8.01 13.30
CA LYS A 49 -16.76 8.48 12.95
C LYS A 49 -15.87 7.24 12.87
N PRO A 50 -15.12 7.00 11.78
CA PRO A 50 -14.11 5.95 11.78
C PRO A 50 -13.16 6.25 12.93
N ILE A 51 -13.00 5.29 13.84
CA ILE A 51 -11.94 5.36 14.84
C ILE A 51 -10.66 5.22 14.01
N GLU A 52 -10.00 6.34 13.73
CA GLU A 52 -8.61 6.34 13.30
C GLU A 52 -7.82 5.74 14.46
N GLN A 53 -7.69 4.41 14.46
CA GLN A 53 -6.70 3.72 15.27
C GLN A 53 -5.37 4.32 14.86
N LYS A 54 -4.77 5.10 15.75
CA LYS A 54 -3.43 5.66 15.60
C LYS A 54 -2.47 4.46 15.51
N GLN A 55 -2.24 3.95 14.31
CA GLN A 55 -1.38 2.80 14.08
C GLN A 55 0.00 3.14 14.66
N ASP A 56 0.47 2.29 15.56
CA ASP A 56 1.79 2.41 16.14
C ASP A 56 2.79 1.70 15.24
N HIS A 57 3.66 2.48 14.61
CA HIS A 57 4.68 2.03 13.67
C HIS A 57 6.06 2.01 14.33
N SER A 58 6.11 1.81 15.64
CA SER A 58 7.35 1.74 16.43
C SER A 58 8.10 0.41 16.26
N ASP A 59 7.39 -0.65 15.87
CA ASP A 59 7.89 -1.95 15.42
C ASP A 59 7.93 -2.02 13.90
N PHE A 60 9.06 -2.47 13.32
CA PHE A 60 9.24 -2.49 11.87
C PHE A 60 8.30 -3.47 11.17
N LYS A 61 8.01 -4.64 11.74
CA LYS A 61 7.15 -5.64 11.09
C LYS A 61 5.71 -5.16 11.01
N ILE A 62 5.24 -4.44 12.03
CA ILE A 62 3.91 -3.80 12.01
C ILE A 62 3.88 -2.71 10.94
N PHE A 63 4.85 -1.80 10.95
CA PHE A 63 5.00 -0.77 9.90
C PHE A 63 5.01 -1.39 8.50
N TRP A 64 5.83 -2.44 8.31
CA TRP A 64 6.02 -3.09 7.02
C TRP A 64 4.73 -3.71 6.48
N ALA A 65 3.97 -4.40 7.34
CA ALA A 65 2.69 -4.99 6.95
C ALA A 65 1.69 -3.93 6.47
N ASP A 66 1.59 -2.81 7.19
CA ASP A 66 0.73 -1.69 6.81
C ASP A 66 1.23 -0.98 5.53
N PHE A 67 2.54 -0.78 5.42
CA PHE A 67 3.18 -0.18 4.25
C PHE A 67 2.92 -1.01 2.98
N LYS A 68 3.19 -2.31 3.03
CA LYS A 68 2.90 -3.26 1.95
C LYS A 68 1.43 -3.25 1.56
N LYS A 69 0.52 -3.22 2.55
CA LYS A 69 -0.92 -3.12 2.30
C LYS A 69 -1.29 -1.84 1.56
N ALA A 70 -0.77 -0.68 1.98
CA ALA A 70 -1.04 0.59 1.32
C ALA A 70 -0.51 0.63 -0.12
N VAL A 71 0.72 0.14 -0.34
CA VAL A 71 1.31 0.03 -1.69
C VAL A 71 0.44 -0.83 -2.61
N ASN A 72 0.03 -2.03 -2.15
CA ASN A 72 -0.79 -2.94 -2.94
C ASN A 72 -2.23 -2.44 -3.18
N ALA A 73 -2.74 -1.59 -2.30
CA ALA A 73 -4.03 -0.93 -2.47
C ALA A 73 -3.96 0.28 -3.41
N GLY A 74 -2.77 0.70 -3.86
CA GLY A 74 -2.57 1.94 -4.60
C GLY A 74 -2.86 3.19 -3.74
N ASP A 75 -2.81 3.08 -2.42
CA ASP A 75 -3.09 4.17 -1.47
C ASP A 75 -1.89 5.12 -1.36
N LYS A 76 -1.73 5.98 -2.37
CA LYS A 76 -0.60 6.92 -2.47
C LYS A 76 -0.53 7.86 -1.25
N GLU A 77 -1.69 8.29 -0.74
CA GLU A 77 -1.78 9.15 0.45
C GLU A 77 -1.41 8.41 1.73
N GLY A 78 -1.83 7.14 1.87
CA GLY A 78 -1.41 6.28 2.97
C GLY A 78 0.09 6.06 2.99
N VAL A 79 0.69 5.76 1.83
CA VAL A 79 2.14 5.64 1.69
C VAL A 79 2.85 6.95 2.00
N LEU A 80 2.35 8.09 1.50
CA LEU A 80 2.91 9.41 1.83
C LEU A 80 2.93 9.67 3.34
N LYS A 81 1.88 9.29 4.09
CA LYS A 81 1.86 9.39 5.57
C LYS A 81 2.92 8.52 6.25
N MET A 82 3.39 7.47 5.57
CA MET A 82 4.45 6.56 6.00
C MET A 82 5.83 6.95 5.47
N THR A 83 5.96 8.06 4.75
CA THR A 83 7.22 8.56 4.19
C THR A 83 7.69 9.82 4.94
N THR A 84 8.99 10.02 5.06
CA THR A 84 9.54 11.33 5.43
C THR A 84 9.45 12.31 4.27
N ILE A 85 9.19 13.59 4.58
CA ILE A 85 9.42 14.68 3.64
C ILE A 85 10.52 15.58 4.24
N PRO A 86 11.63 15.82 3.53
CA PRO A 86 11.94 15.32 2.18
C PRO A 86 12.14 13.80 2.12
N PHE A 87 11.80 13.22 0.97
CA PHE A 87 12.29 11.91 0.53
C PHE A 87 13.47 12.14 -0.42
N GLU A 88 14.58 11.44 -0.24
CA GLU A 88 15.83 11.71 -0.98
C GLU A 88 16.17 10.56 -1.92
N ASP A 89 16.57 10.88 -3.15
CA ASP A 89 17.18 9.96 -4.09
C ASP A 89 18.68 10.21 -4.13
N ARG A 90 19.38 9.70 -3.11
CA ARG A 90 20.82 9.98 -2.92
C ARG A 90 21.67 9.42 -4.05
N TYR A 91 21.18 8.38 -4.72
CA TYR A 91 21.82 7.83 -5.91
C TYR A 91 21.76 8.83 -7.08
N GLN A 92 20.56 9.16 -7.56
CA GLN A 92 20.43 10.03 -8.74
C GLN A 92 20.83 11.47 -8.46
N ASP A 93 20.73 11.95 -7.21
CA ASP A 93 21.21 13.29 -6.85
C ASP A 93 22.72 13.46 -7.14
N VAL A 94 23.49 12.37 -7.07
CA VAL A 94 24.91 12.34 -7.43
C VAL A 94 25.10 12.02 -8.92
N TYR A 95 24.50 10.94 -9.43
CA TYR A 95 24.79 10.45 -10.78
C TYR A 95 24.07 11.20 -11.91
N ASN A 96 22.80 11.57 -11.70
CA ASN A 96 21.99 12.28 -12.71
C ASN A 96 20.83 13.02 -12.08
N LYS A 97 21.10 14.24 -11.60
CA LYS A 97 20.11 15.09 -10.91
C LYS A 97 18.83 15.34 -11.70
N ALA A 98 18.88 15.30 -13.03
CA ALA A 98 17.68 15.47 -13.87
C ALA A 98 16.71 14.28 -13.80
N LYS A 99 17.18 13.11 -13.36
CA LYS A 99 16.38 11.90 -13.14
C LYS A 99 16.02 11.66 -11.66
N SER A 100 16.48 12.52 -10.77
CA SER A 100 16.28 12.37 -9.32
C SER A 100 14.81 12.29 -8.94
N LEU A 101 14.51 11.34 -8.05
CA LEU A 101 13.22 11.17 -7.41
C LEU A 101 13.11 11.93 -6.07
N THR A 102 14.11 12.74 -5.71
CA THR A 102 14.09 13.59 -4.51
C THR A 102 12.83 14.45 -4.50
N SER A 103 12.10 14.33 -3.40
CA SER A 103 10.78 14.92 -3.21
C SER A 103 10.76 15.80 -1.97
N LYS A 104 10.94 17.10 -2.18
CA LYS A 104 11.00 18.12 -1.10
C LYS A 104 9.63 18.53 -0.54
N SER A 105 8.56 18.04 -1.15
CA SER A 105 7.18 18.33 -0.73
C SER A 105 6.31 17.08 -0.91
N PRO A 106 5.17 17.00 -0.20
CA PRO A 106 4.20 15.91 -0.38
C PRO A 106 3.72 15.79 -1.83
N GLN A 107 3.39 16.92 -2.46
CA GLN A 107 2.98 16.96 -3.87
C GLN A 107 4.03 16.34 -4.78
N LYS A 108 5.31 16.67 -4.56
CA LYS A 108 6.39 16.13 -5.40
C LYS A 108 6.56 14.63 -5.22
N PHE A 109 6.37 14.13 -4.01
CA PHE A 109 6.39 12.69 -3.74
C PHE A 109 5.28 11.97 -4.49
N LEU A 110 4.05 12.52 -4.47
CA LEU A 110 2.91 11.96 -5.20
C LEU A 110 3.13 11.97 -6.72
N GLU A 111 3.75 13.01 -7.28
CA GLU A 111 4.15 13.06 -8.69
C GLU A 111 5.19 11.99 -9.06
N ASN A 112 6.10 11.69 -8.14
CA ASN A 112 7.15 10.70 -8.33
C ASN A 112 6.71 9.28 -7.93
N TYR A 113 5.53 9.10 -7.34
CA TYR A 113 5.09 7.86 -6.72
C TYR A 113 5.24 6.65 -7.65
N ASP A 114 4.71 6.72 -8.87
CA ASP A 114 4.73 5.58 -9.81
C ASP A 114 6.14 5.27 -10.35
N LYS A 115 7.08 6.21 -10.21
CA LYS A 115 8.49 6.00 -10.55
C LYS A 115 9.25 5.33 -9.40
N ILE A 116 8.92 5.71 -8.17
CA ILE A 116 9.47 5.10 -6.95
C ILE A 116 8.94 3.68 -6.79
N PHE A 117 7.63 3.49 -6.91
CA PHE A 117 6.94 2.20 -6.77
C PHE A 117 6.64 1.57 -8.13
N ASN A 118 7.70 1.31 -8.90
CA ASN A 118 7.58 0.58 -10.16
C ASN A 118 7.35 -0.93 -9.92
N ASN A 119 7.20 -1.71 -10.99
CA ASN A 119 6.93 -3.14 -10.90
C ASN A 119 8.00 -3.92 -10.11
N ASP A 120 9.29 -3.60 -10.27
CA ASP A 120 10.37 -4.30 -9.58
C ASP A 120 10.33 -4.03 -8.07
N VAL A 121 10.08 -2.77 -7.68
CA VAL A 121 9.89 -2.38 -6.27
C VAL A 121 8.66 -3.06 -5.67
N ILE A 122 7.51 -3.02 -6.35
CA ILE A 122 6.28 -3.66 -5.88
C ILE A 122 6.47 -5.19 -5.74
N ASN A 123 7.12 -5.84 -6.70
CA ASN A 123 7.43 -7.26 -6.61
C ASN A 123 8.33 -7.58 -5.41
N THR A 124 9.36 -6.76 -5.18
CA THR A 124 10.27 -6.89 -4.04
C THR A 124 9.54 -6.74 -2.70
N ILE A 125 8.64 -5.75 -2.59
CA ILE A 125 7.76 -5.56 -1.43
C ILE A 125 6.89 -6.81 -1.21
N ASN A 126 6.35 -7.38 -2.29
CA ASN A 126 5.47 -8.55 -2.19
C ASN A 126 6.18 -9.82 -1.76
N LEU A 127 7.47 -9.94 -2.04
CA LEU A 127 8.32 -11.04 -1.61
C LEU A 127 8.95 -10.82 -0.22
N ASP A 128 8.67 -9.69 0.44
CA ASP A 128 9.24 -9.34 1.75
C ASP A 128 10.78 -9.32 1.75
N LEU A 129 11.38 -8.91 0.62
CA LEU A 129 12.82 -8.87 0.42
C LEU A 129 13.43 -7.61 1.00
N TYR A 130 13.45 -7.51 2.33
CA TYR A 130 14.17 -6.48 3.06
C TYR A 130 15.17 -7.10 4.02
N ARG A 131 16.16 -6.31 4.45
CA ARG A 131 17.09 -6.67 5.53
C ARG A 131 17.24 -5.52 6.52
N GLY A 132 17.62 -5.86 7.76
CA GLY A 132 18.18 -4.88 8.68
C GLY A 132 19.68 -4.69 8.44
N TYR A 133 20.29 -3.85 9.26
CA TYR A 133 21.73 -3.71 9.35
C TYR A 133 22.46 -5.03 9.56
N SER A 134 23.61 -5.20 8.89
CA SER A 134 24.52 -6.32 9.13
C SER A 134 25.89 -5.82 9.56
N LYS A 135 26.33 -6.25 10.76
CA LYS A 135 27.69 -6.01 11.23
C LYS A 135 28.74 -6.71 10.33
N GLU A 136 28.41 -7.88 9.80
CA GLU A 136 29.30 -8.61 8.88
C GLU A 136 29.58 -7.81 7.60
N ILE A 137 28.56 -7.16 7.04
CA ILE A 137 28.74 -6.28 5.87
C ILE A 137 29.51 -5.02 6.26
N ALA A 138 29.20 -4.44 7.41
CA ALA A 138 29.83 -3.21 7.89
C ALA A 138 31.32 -3.38 8.20
N ASP A 139 31.72 -4.56 8.68
CA ASP A 139 33.10 -4.87 9.07
C ASP A 139 33.87 -5.62 7.96
N ASP A 140 33.31 -5.77 6.75
CA ASP A 140 33.98 -6.45 5.64
C ASP A 140 35.12 -5.58 5.07
N GLU A 141 36.35 -5.91 5.48
CA GLU A 141 37.59 -5.27 5.03
C GLU A 141 37.87 -5.45 3.53
N ASN A 142 37.23 -6.42 2.85
CA ASN A 142 37.34 -6.63 1.41
C ASN A 142 36.10 -6.13 0.64
N GLY A 143 35.07 -5.67 1.36
CA GLY A 143 33.84 -5.10 0.83
C GLY A 143 33.88 -3.56 0.82
N PRO A 144 32.72 -2.89 0.72
CA PRO A 144 32.65 -1.42 0.76
C PRO A 144 33.09 -0.81 2.11
N GLY A 145 33.42 -1.63 3.11
CA GLY A 145 33.97 -1.22 4.40
C GLY A 145 32.99 -0.48 5.33
N GLN A 146 31.72 -0.32 4.91
CA GLN A 146 30.58 0.17 5.70
C GLN A 146 29.27 -0.35 5.08
N ASP A 147 28.28 -0.67 5.92
CA ASP A 147 26.92 -0.97 5.44
C ASP A 147 26.25 0.34 4.99
N ILE A 148 25.34 0.25 4.02
CA ILE A 148 24.66 1.41 3.41
C ILE A 148 23.44 1.89 4.20
N ILE A 149 23.17 1.24 5.33
CA ILE A 149 22.11 1.59 6.31
C ILE A 149 22.67 1.56 7.73
N ASP A 150 22.04 2.31 8.64
CA ASP A 150 22.40 2.33 10.06
C ASP A 150 21.78 1.17 10.84
N LYS A 151 22.24 0.94 12.08
CA LYS A 151 21.90 -0.21 12.94
C LYS A 151 20.40 -0.49 13.12
N ASP A 152 19.59 0.56 13.16
CA ASP A 152 18.15 0.46 13.42
C ASP A 152 17.29 0.58 12.14
N ASP A 153 17.94 0.74 10.99
CA ASP A 153 17.30 0.94 9.70
C ASP A 153 17.07 -0.39 8.97
N TYR A 154 16.22 -0.31 7.94
CA TYR A 154 15.93 -1.43 7.06
C TYR A 154 16.08 -1.01 5.61
N LEU A 155 16.56 -1.93 4.78
CA LEU A 155 16.74 -1.74 3.35
C LEU A 155 15.86 -2.72 2.57
N LEU A 156 15.08 -2.21 1.64
CA LEU A 156 14.44 -2.99 0.59
C LEU A 156 15.49 -3.40 -0.46
N MET A 157 15.68 -4.70 -0.64
CA MET A 157 16.66 -5.29 -1.55
C MET A 157 16.04 -5.47 -2.93
N VAL A 158 15.85 -4.37 -3.67
CA VAL A 158 15.17 -4.39 -4.97
C VAL A 158 15.92 -5.27 -5.96
N GLN A 159 15.18 -6.15 -6.62
CA GLN A 159 15.70 -7.02 -7.67
C GLN A 159 14.91 -6.80 -8.95
N SER A 160 15.61 -6.89 -10.08
CA SER A 160 14.95 -6.98 -11.39
C SER A 160 14.17 -8.29 -11.49
N LYS A 161 13.27 -8.40 -12.47
CA LYS A 161 12.56 -9.65 -12.80
C LYS A 161 13.49 -10.87 -13.02
N GLY A 162 14.78 -10.66 -13.32
CA GLY A 162 15.78 -11.72 -13.47
C GLY A 162 16.46 -12.17 -12.15
N GLY A 163 16.14 -11.53 -11.02
CA GLY A 163 16.77 -11.79 -9.71
C GLY A 163 18.03 -10.95 -9.44
N GLU A 164 18.50 -10.19 -10.45
CA GLU A 164 19.67 -9.32 -10.29
C GLU A 164 19.36 -8.11 -9.40
N PRO A 165 20.19 -7.79 -8.39
CA PRO A 165 20.01 -6.63 -7.53
C PRO A 165 20.00 -5.30 -8.32
N LEU A 166 19.05 -4.43 -8.00
CA LEU A 166 18.95 -3.06 -8.50
C LEU A 166 19.28 -2.10 -7.37
N LEU A 167 20.56 -1.99 -7.04
CA LEU A 167 21.02 -1.22 -5.88
C LEU A 167 20.61 0.27 -5.95
N SER A 168 20.51 0.84 -7.16
CA SER A 168 20.04 2.21 -7.42
C SER A 168 18.54 2.44 -7.17
N MET A 169 17.81 1.40 -6.78
CA MET A 169 16.37 1.46 -6.47
C MET A 169 16.07 0.98 -5.05
N GLY A 170 17.08 0.63 -4.25
CA GLY A 170 16.88 0.25 -2.85
C GLY A 170 16.11 1.33 -2.10
N LEU A 171 15.23 0.93 -1.18
CA LEU A 171 14.46 1.87 -0.35
C LEU A 171 14.86 1.69 1.10
N VAL A 172 15.31 2.77 1.75
CA VAL A 172 15.68 2.76 3.17
C VAL A 172 14.53 3.26 4.02
N PHE A 173 14.27 2.52 5.09
CA PHE A 173 13.32 2.83 6.13
C PHE A 173 14.05 3.13 7.43
N VAL A 174 13.76 4.29 8.00
CA VAL A 174 14.43 4.81 9.20
C VAL A 174 13.44 5.00 10.32
N LYS A 175 13.93 5.00 11.56
CA LYS A 175 13.11 5.36 12.72
C LYS A 175 13.16 6.87 12.98
N LYS A 176 12.03 7.54 12.81
CA LYS A 176 11.86 8.99 13.05
C LYS A 176 10.74 9.23 14.06
N ASP A 177 11.02 10.00 15.10
CA ASP A 177 10.09 10.28 16.21
C ASP A 177 9.48 8.98 16.79
N GLY A 178 10.33 7.96 16.92
CA GLY A 178 9.96 6.64 17.45
C GLY A 178 9.18 5.74 16.49
N LYS A 179 8.92 6.16 15.25
CA LYS A 179 8.17 5.39 14.24
C LYS A 179 8.97 5.18 12.96
N TYR A 180 8.82 4.02 12.35
CA TYR A 180 9.42 3.74 11.05
C TYR A 180 8.77 4.57 9.94
N LYS A 181 9.60 5.02 8.99
CA LYS A 181 9.21 5.78 7.80
C LYS A 181 10.09 5.40 6.61
N LEU A 182 9.52 5.36 5.41
CA LEU A 182 10.30 5.38 4.16
C LEU A 182 11.03 6.73 4.07
N ALA A 183 12.33 6.73 3.79
CA ALA A 183 13.12 7.96 3.84
C ALA A 183 13.89 8.28 2.56
N TYR A 184 14.60 7.32 1.98
CA TYR A 184 15.48 7.61 0.85
C TYR A 184 15.83 6.38 0.01
N ILE A 185 16.36 6.63 -1.19
CA ILE A 185 17.14 5.67 -1.98
C ILE A 185 18.62 5.87 -1.60
N PRO A 186 19.36 4.82 -1.22
CA PRO A 186 20.73 4.96 -0.76
C PRO A 186 21.66 5.30 -1.92
N TYR A 187 22.77 5.97 -1.62
CA TYR A 187 23.90 6.03 -2.52
C TYR A 187 24.70 4.73 -2.40
N VAL A 188 25.11 4.19 -3.53
CA VAL A 188 25.92 2.97 -3.65
C VAL A 188 26.97 3.25 -4.73
N GLU A 189 28.24 2.98 -4.44
CA GLU A 189 29.36 3.15 -5.39
C GLU A 189 29.49 1.98 -6.35
#